data_AF-A0A922FRC0-F1
#
_entry.id   AF-A0A922FRC0-F1
#
_cell.length_a   1.000
_cell.length_b   1.000
_cell.length_c   1.000
_cell.angle_alpha   90.00
_cell.angle_beta   90.00
_cell.angle_gamma   90.00
#
_symmetry.space_group_name_H-M   'P 1'
#
loop_
_entity.id
_entity.type
_entity.pdbx_description
1 polymer ?
#
loop_
_entity_poly.entity_id
_entity_poly.type
_entity_poly.pdbx_seq_one_letter_code
_entity_poly.pdbx_strand_id
1 'polypeptide(L)'
;MASLLSRDQYVYMAKLAEQAERYEEMVQYMENLVTGSNQVSELTVEERNLLSVAYKNVIGSLRAAWRIVSSIEQKEEGRKNEDRVALVKDYRSKVESELSEVCAGILRLIDSHLVPLASTSESKVFYLKMKGDYHRYLAEFKIGDERKAAAEDTMLAYKTAHVFIYLFY
;
A
#
# COMPACT_ATOMS: atom_id res chain seq x y z
N MET A 1 -13.09 -23.56 13.46
CA MET A 1 -13.13 -22.52 12.41
C MET A 1 -13.43 -21.21 13.12
N ALA A 2 -12.51 -20.25 13.11
CA ALA A 2 -12.83 -18.93 13.63
C ALA A 2 -13.96 -18.36 12.77
N SER A 3 -15.06 -17.94 13.39
CA SER A 3 -16.15 -17.27 12.66
C SER A 3 -15.59 -16.01 12.01
N LEU A 4 -15.83 -15.82 10.71
CA LEU A 4 -15.59 -14.53 10.04
C LEU A 4 -16.30 -13.43 10.84
N LEU A 5 -15.58 -12.35 11.13
CA LEU A 5 -16.13 -11.22 11.87
C LEU A 5 -17.20 -10.53 11.03
N SER A 6 -18.16 -9.87 11.69
CA SER A 6 -19.05 -8.95 11.00
C SER A 6 -18.29 -7.71 10.52
N ARG A 7 -18.87 -6.96 9.58
CA ARG A 7 -18.29 -5.70 9.08
C ARG A 7 -17.97 -4.73 10.23
N ASP A 8 -18.92 -4.54 11.15
CA ASP A 8 -18.75 -3.67 12.32
C ASP A 8 -17.65 -4.16 13.27
N GLN A 9 -17.51 -5.49 13.42
CA GLN A 9 -16.44 -6.09 14.21
C GLN A 9 -15.08 -5.86 13.56
N TYR A 10 -14.96 -5.98 12.23
CA TYR A 10 -13.72 -5.64 11.53
C TYR A 10 -13.35 -4.16 11.71
N VAL A 11 -14.31 -3.24 11.59
CA VAL A 11 -14.08 -1.80 11.84
C VAL A 11 -13.62 -1.56 13.29
N TYR A 12 -14.26 -2.21 14.26
CA TYR A 12 -13.87 -2.10 15.67
C TYR A 12 -12.44 -2.60 15.90
N MET A 13 -12.08 -3.77 15.35
CA MET A 13 -10.74 -4.34 15.46
C MET A 13 -9.69 -3.49 14.77
N ALA A 14 -9.99 -2.90 13.61
CA ALA A 14 -9.10 -1.96 12.93
C ALA A 14 -8.82 -0.71 13.78
N LYS A 15 -9.84 -0.12 14.40
CA LYS A 15 -9.67 1.02 15.33
C LYS A 15 -8.88 0.64 16.58
N LEU A 16 -9.06 -0.56 17.11
CA LEU A 16 -8.28 -1.05 18.25
C LEU A 16 -6.81 -1.24 17.86
N ALA A 17 -6.54 -1.82 16.68
CA ALA A 17 -5.20 -1.98 16.14
C ALA A 17 -4.52 -0.63 15.87
N GLU A 18 -5.26 0.37 15.38
CA GLU A 18 -4.79 1.75 15.22
C GLU A 18 -4.35 2.34 16.56
N GLN A 19 -5.17 2.25 17.61
CA GLN A 19 -4.85 2.75 18.95
C GLN A 19 -3.65 2.03 19.59
N ALA A 20 -3.43 0.77 19.22
CA ALA A 20 -2.28 -0.02 19.65
C ALA A 20 -1.04 0.14 18.73
N GLU A 21 -1.13 0.98 17.70
CA GLU A 21 -0.10 1.17 16.67
C GLU A 21 0.32 -0.14 15.94
N ARG A 22 -0.54 -1.16 15.94
CA ARG A 22 -0.31 -2.45 15.27
C ARG A 22 -0.87 -2.41 13.84
N TYR A 23 -0.26 -1.57 12.99
CA TYR A 23 -0.79 -1.27 11.66
C TYR A 23 -0.80 -2.46 10.69
N GLU A 24 0.08 -3.45 10.86
CA GLU A 24 0.04 -4.69 10.06
C GLU A 24 -1.24 -5.50 10.31
N GLU A 25 -1.67 -5.61 11.57
CA GLU A 25 -2.96 -6.24 11.90
C GLU A 25 -4.12 -5.36 11.44
N MET A 26 -3.99 -4.04 11.56
CA MET A 26 -4.99 -3.10 11.04
C MET A 26 -5.23 -3.32 9.54
N VAL A 27 -4.15 -3.51 8.75
CA VAL A 27 -4.25 -3.88 7.33
C VAL A 27 -5.04 -5.19 7.19
N GLN A 28 -4.67 -6.25 7.91
CA GLN A 28 -5.37 -7.54 7.83
C GLN A 28 -6.87 -7.42 8.14
N TYR A 29 -7.28 -6.67 9.16
CA TYR A 29 -8.69 -6.46 9.46
C TYR A 29 -9.42 -5.72 8.33
N MET A 30 -8.79 -4.72 7.72
CA MET A 30 -9.37 -3.97 6.62
C MET A 30 -9.40 -4.76 5.30
N GLU A 31 -8.38 -5.58 5.00
CA GLU A 31 -8.39 -6.49 3.85
C GLU A 31 -9.51 -7.53 3.98
N ASN A 32 -9.68 -8.10 5.19
CA ASN A 32 -10.75 -9.04 5.48
C ASN A 32 -12.14 -8.40 5.43
N LEU A 33 -12.27 -7.12 5.83
CA LEU A 33 -13.51 -6.38 5.65
C LEU A 33 -13.90 -6.26 4.16
N VAL A 34 -12.91 -5.93 3.32
CA VAL A 34 -13.11 -5.74 1.87
C VAL A 34 -13.40 -7.06 1.16
N THR A 35 -12.74 -8.16 1.54
CA THR A 35 -12.80 -9.45 0.82
C THR A 35 -13.73 -10.48 1.45
N GLY A 36 -13.93 -10.43 2.77
CA GLY A 36 -14.65 -11.43 3.57
C GLY A 36 -16.09 -11.06 3.89
N SER A 37 -16.56 -9.86 3.52
CA SER A 37 -17.95 -9.51 3.70
C SER A 37 -18.82 -10.20 2.63
N ASN A 38 -19.78 -11.02 3.08
CA ASN A 38 -20.79 -11.64 2.21
C ASN A 38 -21.64 -10.60 1.41
N GLN A 39 -21.49 -9.32 1.74
CA GLN A 39 -22.03 -8.19 1.00
C GLN A 39 -20.89 -7.44 0.34
N VAL A 40 -20.78 -7.62 -0.97
CA VAL A 40 -19.92 -6.80 -1.83
C VAL A 40 -20.51 -5.38 -1.86
N SER A 41 -20.08 -4.52 -0.94
CA SER A 41 -20.57 -3.15 -0.82
C SER A 41 -19.43 -2.14 -0.80
N GLU A 42 -19.69 -0.94 -1.32
CA GLU A 42 -18.76 0.18 -1.26
C GLU A 42 -18.35 0.47 0.19
N LEU A 43 -17.09 0.87 0.39
CA LEU A 43 -16.63 1.34 1.69
C LEU A 43 -17.24 2.70 2.02
N THR A 44 -17.73 2.83 3.24
CA THR A 44 -18.08 4.12 3.83
C THR A 44 -16.84 5.02 3.90
N VAL A 45 -17.06 6.31 4.11
CA VAL A 45 -15.96 7.29 4.25
C VAL A 45 -15.04 6.91 5.42
N GLU A 46 -15.61 6.44 6.53
CA GLU A 46 -14.83 6.00 7.70
C GLU A 46 -13.96 4.79 7.38
N GLU A 47 -14.53 3.74 6.79
CA GLU A 47 -13.79 2.51 6.43
C GLU A 47 -12.70 2.79 5.39
N ARG A 48 -12.98 3.64 4.41
CA ARG A 48 -12.00 4.07 3.42
C ARG A 48 -10.83 4.80 4.07
N ASN A 49 -11.11 5.67 5.04
CA ASN A 49 -10.07 6.37 5.79
C ASN A 49 -9.24 5.39 6.62
N LEU A 50 -9.87 4.45 7.34
CA LEU A 50 -9.16 3.42 8.11
C LEU A 50 -8.24 2.58 7.23
N LEU A 51 -8.73 2.12 6.07
CA LEU A 51 -7.91 1.39 5.09
C LEU A 51 -6.68 2.21 4.68
N SER A 52 -6.89 3.50 4.36
CA SER A 52 -5.78 4.38 3.95
C SER A 52 -4.76 4.62 5.06
N VAL A 53 -5.21 4.77 6.31
CA VAL A 53 -4.36 4.98 7.49
C VAL A 53 -3.53 3.73 7.76
N ALA A 54 -4.15 2.54 7.71
CA ALA A 54 -3.48 1.27 7.93
C ALA A 54 -2.28 1.09 6.98
N TYR A 55 -2.55 1.13 5.66
CA TYR A 55 -1.48 0.93 4.68
C TYR A 55 -0.45 2.07 4.67
N LYS A 56 -0.87 3.33 4.88
CA LYS A 56 0.05 4.48 4.93
C LYS A 56 1.09 4.32 6.04
N ASN A 57 0.70 3.83 7.20
CA ASN A 57 1.62 3.63 8.31
C ASN A 57 2.58 2.45 8.05
N VAL A 58 2.06 1.32 7.56
CA VAL A 58 2.90 0.15 7.19
C VAL A 58 3.93 0.53 6.13
N ILE A 59 3.48 1.10 5.00
CA ILE A 59 4.39 1.49 3.91
C ILE A 59 5.35 2.61 4.32
N GLY A 60 4.91 3.51 5.21
CA GLY A 60 5.73 4.59 5.75
C GLY A 60 6.93 4.06 6.53
N SER A 61 6.69 3.11 7.43
CA SER A 61 7.73 2.44 8.22
C SER A 61 8.73 1.70 7.32
N LEU A 62 8.22 0.88 6.39
CA LEU A 62 9.07 0.12 5.46
C LEU A 62 9.93 1.03 4.56
N ARG A 63 9.36 2.12 4.04
CA ARG A 63 10.12 3.09 3.24
C ARG A 63 11.19 3.80 4.05
N ALA A 64 10.94 4.10 5.33
CA ALA A 64 11.95 4.67 6.20
C ALA A 64 13.10 3.67 6.44
N ALA A 65 12.77 2.41 6.75
CA ALA A 65 13.75 1.33 6.89
C ALA A 65 14.59 1.16 5.61
N TRP A 66 13.95 1.08 4.45
CA TRP A 66 14.63 0.93 3.16
C TRP A 66 15.64 2.05 2.89
N ARG A 67 15.28 3.32 3.16
CA ARG A 67 16.22 4.45 2.99
C ARG A 67 17.42 4.36 3.91
N ILE A 68 17.21 3.96 5.17
CA ILE A 68 18.29 3.80 6.15
C ILE A 68 19.24 2.69 5.70
N VAL A 69 18.70 1.52 5.33
CA VAL A 69 19.50 0.37 4.90
C VAL A 69 20.27 0.71 3.61
N SER A 70 19.62 1.34 2.63
CA SER A 70 20.28 1.79 1.40
C SER A 70 21.42 2.78 1.67
N SER A 71 21.28 3.67 2.66
CA SER A 71 22.35 4.59 3.07
C SER A 71 23.52 3.86 3.74
N ILE A 72 23.24 2.82 4.53
CA ILE A 72 24.27 1.98 5.15
C ILE A 72 25.03 1.20 4.08
N GLU A 73 24.34 0.63 3.09
CA GLU A 73 24.96 -0.08 1.97
C GLU A 73 25.98 0.80 1.24
N GLN A 74 25.58 2.02 0.86
CA GLN A 74 26.47 2.97 0.19
C GLN A 74 27.71 3.32 1.04
N LYS A 75 27.56 3.41 2.36
CA LYS A 75 28.68 3.67 3.28
C LYS A 75 29.65 2.48 3.34
N GLU A 76 29.13 1.25 3.40
CA GLU A 76 29.97 0.06 3.44
C GLU A 76 30.65 -0.21 2.08
N GLU A 77 29.98 0.09 0.96
CA GLU A 77 30.57 0.06 -0.38
C GLU A 77 31.74 1.03 -0.49
N GLY A 78 31.58 2.26 0.03
CA GLY A 78 32.67 3.25 0.09
C GLY A 78 33.85 2.83 0.97
N ARG A 79 33.62 2.00 1.98
CA ARG A 79 34.66 1.40 2.85
C ARG A 79 35.32 0.16 2.24
N LYS A 80 34.81 -0.34 1.10
CA LYS A 80 35.27 -1.58 0.44
C LYS A 80 35.23 -2.81 1.37
N ASN A 81 34.25 -2.86 2.27
CA ASN A 81 34.04 -4.02 3.14
C ASN A 81 33.05 -4.99 2.49
N GLU A 82 33.55 -5.84 1.58
CA GLU A 82 32.72 -6.72 0.74
C GLU A 82 31.80 -7.65 1.56
N ASP A 83 32.29 -8.20 2.68
CA ASP A 83 31.51 -9.07 3.57
C ASP A 83 30.28 -8.33 4.14
N ARG A 84 30.47 -7.10 4.62
CA ARG A 84 29.37 -6.28 5.15
C ARG A 84 28.44 -5.81 4.05
N VAL A 85 28.97 -5.47 2.88
CA VAL A 85 28.15 -5.07 1.72
C VAL A 85 27.18 -6.19 1.34
N ALA A 86 27.63 -7.45 1.32
CA ALA A 86 26.77 -8.59 1.05
C ALA A 86 25.62 -8.71 2.08
N LEU A 87 25.94 -8.65 3.38
CA LEU A 87 24.94 -8.72 4.45
C LEU A 87 23.89 -7.60 4.37
N VAL A 88 24.32 -6.37 4.06
CA VAL A 88 23.40 -5.23 3.96
C VAL A 88 22.53 -5.35 2.69
N LYS A 89 23.08 -5.85 1.58
CA LYS A 89 22.32 -6.11 0.34
C LYS A 89 21.22 -7.14 0.54
N ASP A 90 21.50 -8.23 1.25
CA ASP A 90 20.50 -9.25 1.57
C ASP A 90 19.38 -8.66 2.42
N TYR A 91 19.73 -7.87 3.44
CA TYR A 91 18.74 -7.21 4.28
C TYR A 91 17.92 -6.17 3.53
N ARG A 92 18.54 -5.36 2.65
CA ARG A 92 17.80 -4.42 1.77
C ARG A 92 16.80 -5.18 0.90
N SER A 93 17.23 -6.28 0.30
CA SER A 93 16.37 -7.10 -0.58
C SER A 93 15.17 -7.67 0.17
N LYS A 94 15.34 -8.04 1.44
CA LYS A 94 14.21 -8.44 2.32
C LYS A 94 13.21 -7.30 2.49
N VAL A 95 13.67 -6.09 2.84
CA VAL A 95 12.79 -4.92 2.99
C VAL A 95 12.09 -4.57 1.67
N GLU A 96 12.77 -4.73 0.53
CA GLU A 96 12.18 -4.52 -0.80
C GLU A 96 11.09 -5.55 -1.14
N SER A 97 11.22 -6.80 -0.66
CA SER A 97 10.16 -7.81 -0.78
C SER A 97 8.94 -7.39 0.03
N GLU A 98 9.13 -7.02 1.30
CA GLU A 98 8.05 -6.57 2.18
C GLU A 98 7.34 -5.33 1.60
N LEU A 99 8.09 -4.36 1.08
CA LEU A 99 7.54 -3.20 0.34
C LEU A 99 6.71 -3.63 -0.87
N SER A 100 7.23 -4.57 -1.67
CA SER A 100 6.55 -5.07 -2.87
C SER A 100 5.26 -5.79 -2.53
N GLU A 101 5.27 -6.60 -1.48
CA GLU A 101 4.10 -7.35 -0.99
C GLU A 101 2.98 -6.40 -0.52
N VAL A 102 3.32 -5.39 0.28
CA VAL A 102 2.35 -4.39 0.75
C VAL A 102 1.76 -3.61 -0.42
N CYS A 103 2.59 -3.15 -1.36
CA CYS A 103 2.12 -2.48 -2.58
C CYS A 103 1.21 -3.40 -3.42
N ALA A 104 1.60 -4.65 -3.62
CA ALA A 104 0.81 -5.60 -4.40
C ALA A 104 -0.54 -5.92 -3.75
N GLY A 105 -0.61 -5.99 -2.43
CA GLY A 105 -1.86 -6.21 -1.67
C GLY A 105 -2.89 -5.11 -1.94
N ILE A 106 -2.52 -3.85 -1.71
CA ILE A 106 -3.45 -2.74 -1.92
C ILE A 106 -3.81 -2.51 -3.39
N LEU A 107 -2.83 -2.64 -4.31
CA LEU A 107 -3.10 -2.50 -5.75
C LEU A 107 -4.12 -3.54 -6.22
N ARG A 108 -4.00 -4.77 -5.73
CA ARG A 108 -4.97 -5.84 -6.01
C ARG A 108 -6.35 -5.50 -5.46
N LEU A 109 -6.45 -5.03 -4.22
CA LEU A 109 -7.74 -4.62 -3.63
C LEU A 109 -8.40 -3.48 -4.40
N ILE A 110 -7.61 -2.48 -4.80
CA ILE A 110 -8.07 -1.35 -5.60
C ILE A 110 -8.70 -1.84 -6.91
N ASP A 111 -7.99 -2.69 -7.65
CA ASP A 111 -8.42 -3.12 -8.98
C ASP A 111 -9.57 -4.12 -8.94
N SER A 112 -9.60 -5.01 -7.93
CA SER A 112 -10.60 -6.09 -7.86
C SER A 112 -11.88 -5.71 -7.09
N HIS A 113 -11.80 -4.80 -6.12
CA HIS A 113 -12.92 -4.47 -5.24
C HIS A 113 -13.23 -2.98 -5.20
N LEU A 114 -12.24 -2.13 -4.90
CA LEU A 114 -12.54 -0.74 -4.50
C LEU A 114 -12.96 0.16 -5.66
N VAL A 115 -12.24 0.13 -6.79
CA VAL A 115 -12.61 0.93 -7.99
C VAL A 115 -13.89 0.41 -8.65
N PRO A 116 -14.10 -0.91 -8.83
CA PRO A 116 -15.34 -1.44 -9.38
C PRO A 116 -16.59 -1.10 -8.56
N LEU A 117 -16.47 -1.01 -7.23
CA LEU A 117 -17.61 -0.73 -6.32
C LEU A 117 -17.81 0.75 -6.02
N ALA A 118 -16.87 1.61 -6.39
CA ALA A 118 -16.97 3.04 -6.18
C ALA A 118 -18.14 3.64 -6.98
N SER A 119 -19.15 4.17 -6.30
CA SER A 119 -20.35 4.74 -6.95
C SER A 119 -20.19 6.22 -7.30
N THR A 120 -19.38 6.96 -6.55
CA THR A 120 -19.19 8.41 -6.73
C THR A 120 -17.88 8.75 -7.42
N SER A 121 -17.82 9.92 -8.05
CA SER A 121 -16.56 10.45 -8.61
C SER A 121 -15.51 10.64 -7.51
N GLU A 122 -15.92 11.09 -6.32
CA GLU A 122 -15.04 11.28 -5.16
C GLU A 122 -14.36 9.97 -4.73
N SER A 123 -15.12 8.87 -4.58
CA SER A 123 -14.55 7.59 -4.17
C SER A 123 -13.64 7.00 -5.24
N LYS A 124 -14.01 7.11 -6.52
CA LYS A 124 -13.12 6.73 -7.64
C LYS A 124 -11.81 7.51 -7.64
N VAL A 125 -11.87 8.83 -7.51
CA VAL A 125 -10.68 9.69 -7.47
C VAL A 125 -9.81 9.34 -6.28
N PHE A 126 -10.39 9.06 -5.12
CA PHE A 126 -9.66 8.63 -3.93
C PHE A 126 -8.85 7.35 -4.20
N TYR A 127 -9.49 6.29 -4.71
CA TYR A 127 -8.81 5.02 -4.97
C TYR A 127 -7.78 5.11 -6.10
N LEU A 128 -8.05 5.90 -7.15
CA LEU A 128 -7.10 6.10 -8.24
C LEU A 128 -5.86 6.92 -7.80
N LYS A 129 -6.04 7.91 -6.93
CA LYS A 129 -4.90 8.62 -6.31
C LYS A 129 -4.07 7.67 -5.45
N MET A 130 -4.75 6.86 -4.63
CA MET A 130 -4.09 5.85 -3.81
C MET A 130 -3.32 4.85 -4.70
N LYS A 131 -3.91 4.38 -5.81
CA LYS A 131 -3.23 3.54 -6.81
C LYS A 131 -1.94 4.18 -7.32
N GLY A 132 -2.02 5.45 -7.72
CA GLY A 132 -0.85 6.21 -8.16
C GLY A 132 0.24 6.31 -7.09
N ASP A 133 -0.13 6.52 -5.83
CA ASP A 133 0.82 6.55 -4.71
C ASP A 133 1.57 5.23 -4.52
N TYR A 134 0.90 4.08 -4.62
CA TYR A 134 1.56 2.78 -4.46
C TYR A 134 2.42 2.36 -5.65
N HIS A 135 2.01 2.68 -6.88
CA HIS A 135 2.92 2.53 -8.03
C HIS A 135 4.13 3.47 -7.92
N ARG A 136 3.94 4.70 -7.41
CA ARG A 136 5.05 5.63 -7.17
C ARG A 136 6.01 5.07 -6.14
N TYR A 137 5.52 4.43 -5.07
CA TYR A 137 6.38 3.76 -4.08
C TYR A 137 7.16 2.60 -4.69
N LEU A 138 6.57 1.78 -5.57
CA LEU A 138 7.29 0.74 -6.30
C LEU A 138 8.44 1.33 -7.15
N ALA A 139 8.18 2.43 -7.86
CA ALA A 139 9.18 3.10 -8.70
C ALA A 139 10.36 3.72 -7.91
N GLU A 140 10.28 3.85 -6.58
CA GLU A 140 11.37 4.38 -5.75
C GLU A 140 12.54 3.40 -5.62
N PHE A 141 12.27 2.10 -5.56
CA PHE A 141 13.27 1.07 -5.26
C PHE A 141 13.44 0.00 -6.35
N LYS A 142 12.46 -0.15 -7.24
CA LYS A 142 12.61 -1.04 -8.41
C LYS A 142 13.65 -0.50 -9.39
N ILE A 143 14.22 -1.41 -10.19
CA ILE A 143 15.25 -1.11 -11.18
C ILE A 143 14.84 -1.59 -12.58
N GLY A 144 15.54 -1.12 -13.61
CA GLY A 144 15.33 -1.57 -14.99
C GLY A 144 13.91 -1.37 -15.47
N ASP A 145 13.33 -2.43 -16.06
CA ASP A 145 12.01 -2.37 -16.67
C ASP A 145 10.87 -2.35 -15.64
N GLU A 146 11.05 -2.96 -14.46
CA GLU A 146 10.07 -2.87 -13.37
C GLU A 146 9.88 -1.42 -12.91
N ARG A 147 10.96 -0.64 -12.86
CA ARG A 147 10.89 0.79 -12.53
C ARG A 147 10.12 1.59 -13.59
N LYS A 148 10.35 1.30 -14.87
CA LYS A 148 9.66 1.98 -15.97
C LYS A 148 8.17 1.66 -15.95
N ALA A 149 7.81 0.40 -15.81
CA ALA A 149 6.41 -0.03 -15.69
C ALA A 149 5.71 0.66 -14.51
N ALA A 150 6.33 0.65 -13.32
CA ALA A 150 5.77 1.34 -12.16
C ALA A 150 5.61 2.85 -12.36
N ALA A 151 6.53 3.51 -13.07
CA ALA A 151 6.42 4.93 -13.40
C ALA A 151 5.30 5.22 -14.41
N GLU A 152 5.12 4.37 -15.41
CA GLU A 152 4.03 4.46 -16.39
C GLU A 152 2.66 4.27 -15.70
N ASP A 153 2.53 3.25 -14.85
CA ASP A 153 1.31 2.98 -14.08
C ASP A 153 0.98 4.13 -13.12
N THR A 154 1.99 4.73 -12.49
CA THR A 154 1.82 5.93 -11.65
C THR A 154 1.18 7.07 -12.46
N MET A 155 1.74 7.36 -13.63
CA MET A 155 1.25 8.41 -14.51
C MET A 155 -0.18 8.13 -15.00
N LEU A 156 -0.45 6.88 -15.39
CA LEU A 156 -1.78 6.46 -15.83
C LEU A 156 -2.81 6.63 -14.73
N ALA A 157 -2.52 6.18 -13.51
CA ALA A 157 -3.44 6.28 -12.38
C ALA A 157 -3.80 7.73 -12.05
N TYR A 158 -2.80 8.62 -11.96
CA TYR A 158 -3.06 10.04 -11.68
C TYR A 158 -3.76 10.75 -12.84
N LYS A 159 -3.44 10.41 -14.10
CA LYS A 159 -4.14 10.98 -15.26
C LYS A 159 -5.61 10.58 -15.27
N THR A 160 -5.91 9.31 -15.01
CA THR A 160 -7.29 8.82 -14.89
C THR A 160 -8.02 9.52 -13.74
N ALA A 161 -7.38 9.65 -12.57
CA ALA A 161 -7.94 10.41 -11.45
C ALA A 161 -8.25 11.86 -11.84
N HIS A 162 -7.35 12.52 -12.56
CA HIS A 162 -7.54 13.89 -13.04
C HIS A 162 -8.71 14.00 -14.01
N VAL A 163 -8.85 13.08 -14.96
CA VAL A 163 -10.01 13.07 -15.89
C VAL A 163 -11.34 12.97 -15.15
N PHE A 164 -11.43 12.15 -14.10
CA PHE A 164 -12.64 12.08 -13.27
C PHE A 164 -12.94 13.36 -12.49
N ILE A 165 -11.93 14.17 -12.16
CA ILE A 165 -12.15 15.49 -11.55
C ILE A 165 -12.80 16.44 -12.57
N TYR A 166 -12.31 16.47 -13.81
CA TYR A 166 -12.76 17.45 -14.81
C TYR A 166 -14.05 17.09 -15.55
N LEU A 167 -14.45 15.82 -15.57
CA LEU A 167 -15.70 15.40 -16.23
C LEU A 167 -16.93 15.51 -15.32
N PHE A 168 -16.75 15.70 -14.01
CA PHE A 168 -17.81 15.66 -13.01
C PHE A 168 -17.85 16.92 -12.11
N TYR A 169 -17.11 17.97 -12.49
CA TYR A 169 -17.18 19.34 -12.00
C TYR A 169 -17.35 20.29 -13.19
#